data_AF-A0A7C4R539-F1
#
_entry.id   AF-A0A7C4R539-F1
#
_cell.length_a   1.000
_cell.length_b   1.000
_cell.length_c   1.000
_cell.angle_alpha   90.00
_cell.angle_beta   90.00
_cell.angle_gamma   90.00
#
_symmetry.space_group_name_H-M   'P 1'
#
loop_
_entity.id
_entity.type
_entity.pdbx_description
1 polymer ?
#
loop_
_entity_poly.entity_id
_entity_poly.type
_entity_poly.pdbx_seq_one_letter_code
_entity_poly.pdbx_strand_id
1 'polypeptide(L)'
;LRMENKYSLSINSAKRIVEVRLTSTVNLNLIEEILKELKQYIAEDYQIRLVGYIRKCNYLRAFTLALSLFGHDDRIVFENKARYSKAERKEYRKVVMDLRRRGYSVKEISECLSIPLKTIYRWLASQT
;
A
#
# COMPACT_ATOMS: atom_id res chain seq x y z
N LEU A 1 23.57 -7.25 -17.12
CA LEU A 1 22.33 -6.44 -17.01
C LEU A 1 21.38 -7.16 -16.05
N ARG A 2 21.34 -6.76 -14.77
CA ARG A 2 20.38 -7.33 -13.80
C ARG A 2 18.99 -6.82 -14.17
N MET A 3 18.11 -7.67 -14.66
CA MET A 3 16.69 -7.37 -14.64
C MET A 3 16.27 -7.37 -13.17
N GLU A 4 16.14 -6.19 -12.58
CA GLU A 4 15.46 -6.07 -11.29
C GLU A 4 14.00 -6.41 -11.53
N ASN A 5 13.55 -7.57 -11.03
CA ASN A 5 12.14 -7.94 -11.07
C ASN A 5 11.33 -6.84 -10.37
N LYS A 6 10.52 -6.10 -11.15
CA LYS A 6 9.70 -4.97 -10.69
C LYS A 6 8.60 -5.39 -9.69
N TYR A 7 8.37 -6.70 -9.59
CA TYR A 7 7.42 -7.31 -8.68
C TYR A 7 7.77 -8.78 -8.41
N SER A 8 7.15 -9.38 -7.39
CA SER A 8 7.19 -10.81 -7.12
C SER A 8 5.78 -11.38 -7.00
N LEU A 9 5.62 -12.66 -7.38
CA LEU A 9 4.35 -13.38 -7.37
C LEU A 9 4.33 -14.42 -6.26
N SER A 10 3.16 -14.58 -5.64
CA SER A 10 2.87 -15.65 -4.68
C SER A 10 1.45 -16.14 -4.92
N ILE A 11 1.29 -17.43 -5.18
CA ILE A 11 -0.01 -18.02 -5.50
C ILE A 11 -0.49 -18.81 -4.29
N ASN A 12 -1.72 -18.52 -3.85
CA ASN A 12 -2.43 -19.28 -2.84
C ASN A 12 -3.64 -19.95 -3.48
N SER A 13 -3.43 -21.16 -4.00
CA SER A 13 -4.47 -21.93 -4.70
C SER A 13 -5.65 -22.29 -3.79
N ALA A 14 -5.41 -22.56 -2.50
CA ALA A 14 -6.48 -22.88 -1.54
C ALA A 14 -7.47 -21.73 -1.34
N LYS A 15 -6.99 -20.49 -1.40
CA LYS A 15 -7.83 -19.29 -1.28
C LYS A 15 -8.22 -18.68 -2.63
N ARG A 16 -7.74 -19.24 -3.74
CA ARG A 16 -7.82 -18.65 -5.09
C ARG A 16 -7.34 -17.20 -5.13
N ILE A 17 -6.20 -16.93 -4.49
CA ILE A 17 -5.59 -15.60 -4.43
C ILE A 17 -4.22 -15.64 -5.10
N VAL A 18 -3.96 -14.71 -6.02
CA VAL A 18 -2.61 -14.41 -6.51
C VAL A 18 -2.17 -13.08 -5.91
N GLU A 19 -1.13 -13.11 -5.08
CA GLU A 19 -0.53 -11.92 -4.52
C GLU A 19 0.66 -11.46 -5.37
N VAL A 20 0.63 -10.19 -5.77
CA VAL A 20 1.67 -9.51 -6.52
C VAL A 20 2.28 -8.44 -5.65
N ARG A 21 3.51 -8.64 -5.17
CA ARG A 21 4.22 -7.64 -4.38
C ARG A 21 5.05 -6.76 -5.30
N LEU A 22 4.66 -5.51 -5.40
CA LEU A 22 5.36 -4.48 -6.18
C LEU A 22 6.56 -3.97 -5.39
N THR A 23 7.73 -3.91 -6.04
CA THR A 23 8.98 -3.41 -5.43
C THR A 23 9.18 -1.91 -5.68
N SER A 24 8.50 -1.35 -6.68
CA SER A 24 8.61 0.04 -7.12
C SER A 24 7.26 0.78 -7.06
N THR A 25 7.29 2.08 -7.40
CA THR A 25 6.08 2.90 -7.47
C THR A 25 5.20 2.43 -8.62
N VAL A 26 3.91 2.26 -8.35
CA VAL A 26 2.96 1.71 -9.33
C VAL A 26 2.66 2.71 -10.43
N ASN A 27 2.79 2.27 -11.69
CA ASN A 27 2.34 2.98 -12.88
C ASN A 27 1.39 2.09 -13.71
N LEU A 28 0.69 2.71 -14.66
CA LEU A 28 -0.30 2.03 -15.51
C LEU A 28 0.31 0.86 -16.28
N ASN A 29 1.42 1.11 -16.98
CA ASN A 29 2.05 0.13 -17.86
C ASN A 29 2.43 -1.15 -17.08
N LEU A 30 2.92 -0.99 -15.85
CA LEU A 30 3.25 -2.13 -14.98
C LEU A 30 2.01 -2.92 -14.56
N ILE A 31 0.90 -2.23 -14.23
CA ILE A 31 -0.36 -2.92 -13.91
C ILE A 31 -0.86 -3.69 -15.12
N GLU A 32 -0.83 -3.08 -16.30
CA GLU A 32 -1.27 -3.71 -17.54
C GLU A 32 -0.43 -4.96 -17.87
N GLU A 33 0.89 -4.87 -17.74
CA GLU A 33 1.82 -5.99 -17.92
C GLU A 33 1.47 -7.15 -16.98
N ILE A 34 1.31 -6.85 -15.68
CA ILE A 34 0.95 -7.85 -14.66
C ILE A 34 -0.41 -8.49 -14.96
N LEU A 35 -1.43 -7.70 -15.29
CA LEU A 35 -2.77 -8.23 -15.55
C LEU A 35 -2.83 -9.08 -16.83
N LYS A 36 -2.04 -8.73 -17.85
CA LYS A 36 -1.90 -9.57 -19.05
C LYS A 36 -1.24 -10.91 -18.72
N GLU A 37 -0.21 -10.91 -17.89
CA GLU A 37 0.46 -12.13 -17.44
C GLU A 37 -0.47 -13.01 -16.59
N LEU A 38 -1.32 -12.40 -15.77
CA LEU A 38 -2.26 -13.09 -14.88
C LEU A 38 -3.63 -13.37 -15.52
N LYS A 39 -3.77 -13.19 -16.84
CA LYS A 39 -5.05 -13.35 -17.55
C LYS A 39 -5.72 -14.69 -17.29
N GLN A 40 -4.94 -15.78 -17.23
CA GLN A 40 -5.48 -17.12 -16.95
C GLN A 40 -6.10 -17.20 -15.56
N TYR A 41 -5.42 -16.69 -14.53
CA TYR A 41 -5.94 -16.66 -13.16
C TYR A 41 -7.21 -15.81 -13.06
N ILE A 42 -7.26 -14.68 -13.78
CA ILE A 42 -8.46 -13.84 -13.84
C ILE A 42 -9.64 -14.60 -14.48
N ALA A 43 -9.39 -15.32 -15.59
CA ALA A 43 -10.41 -16.14 -16.24
C ALA A 43 -10.88 -17.32 -15.37
N GLU A 44 -9.98 -17.85 -14.52
CA GLU A 44 -10.28 -18.86 -13.52
C GLU A 44 -10.76 -18.25 -12.20
N ASP A 45 -11.34 -17.04 -12.20
CA ASP A 45 -11.96 -16.43 -11.01
C ASP A 45 -11.03 -16.33 -9.77
N TYR A 46 -9.72 -16.20 -9.97
CA TYR A 46 -8.81 -15.86 -8.88
C TYR A 46 -8.93 -14.38 -8.55
N GLN A 47 -8.75 -14.07 -7.27
CA GLN A 47 -8.54 -12.71 -6.80
C GLN A 47 -7.07 -12.32 -6.98
N ILE A 48 -6.81 -11.21 -7.66
CA ILE A 48 -5.48 -10.64 -7.85
C ILE A 48 -5.27 -9.53 -6.82
N ARG A 49 -4.30 -9.71 -5.91
CA ARG A 49 -3.93 -8.71 -4.90
C ARG A 49 -2.63 -8.02 -5.28
N LEU A 50 -2.73 -6.75 -5.68
CA LEU A 50 -1.58 -5.91 -6.00
C LEU A 50 -1.15 -5.16 -4.73
N VAL A 51 -0.02 -5.57 -4.13
CA VAL A 51 0.47 -5.06 -2.84
C VAL A 51 1.70 -4.19 -3.04
N GLY A 52 1.65 -2.91 -2.67
CA GLY A 52 2.78 -2.01 -2.89
C GLY A 52 2.58 -0.58 -2.40
N TYR A 53 3.49 0.31 -2.77
CA TYR A 53 3.31 1.76 -2.56
C TYR A 53 2.45 2.34 -3.69
N ILE A 54 1.14 2.19 -3.55
CA ILE A 54 0.17 2.58 -4.57
C ILE A 54 -0.25 4.03 -4.33
N ARG A 55 -0.01 4.91 -5.30
CA ARG A 55 -0.51 6.29 -5.24
C ARG A 55 -1.96 6.32 -5.73
N LYS A 56 -2.86 6.95 -4.99
CA LYS A 56 -4.21 7.25 -5.50
C LYS A 56 -4.10 8.13 -6.75
N CYS A 57 -4.64 7.68 -7.86
CA CYS A 57 -4.72 8.43 -9.11
C CYS A 57 -6.08 8.21 -9.79
N ASN A 58 -6.47 9.13 -10.67
CA ASN A 58 -7.76 9.07 -11.35
C ASN A 58 -7.90 7.82 -12.22
N TYR A 59 -6.80 7.34 -12.81
CA TYR A 59 -6.77 6.09 -13.57
C TYR A 59 -7.21 4.90 -12.70
N LEU A 60 -6.55 4.67 -11.55
CA LEU A 60 -6.91 3.58 -10.65
C LEU A 60 -8.35 3.71 -10.17
N ARG A 61 -8.80 4.95 -9.91
CA ARG A 61 -10.18 5.20 -9.52
C ARG A 61 -11.17 4.84 -10.62
N ALA A 62 -10.89 5.20 -11.88
CA ALA A 62 -11.72 4.85 -13.02
C ALA A 62 -11.72 3.34 -13.29
N PHE A 63 -10.56 2.69 -13.16
CA PHE A 63 -10.42 1.25 -13.29
C PHE A 63 -11.22 0.48 -12.22
N THR A 64 -11.07 0.83 -10.94
CA THR A 64 -11.86 0.24 -9.86
C THR A 64 -13.35 0.51 -10.02
N LEU A 65 -13.73 1.72 -10.46
CA LEU A 65 -15.13 2.04 -10.77
C LEU A 65 -15.66 1.12 -11.88
N ALA A 66 -14.93 0.94 -12.98
CA ALA A 66 -15.32 0.05 -14.06
C ALA A 66 -15.54 -1.38 -13.55
N LEU A 67 -14.62 -1.93 -12.74
CA LEU A 67 -14.80 -3.26 -12.15
C LEU A 67 -16.06 -3.35 -11.27
N SER A 68 -16.34 -2.32 -10.45
CA SER A 68 -17.52 -2.30 -9.60
C SER A 68 -18.84 -2.26 -10.37
N LEU A 69 -18.88 -1.61 -11.54
CA LEU A 69 -20.07 -1.56 -12.38
C LEU A 69 -20.47 -2.93 -12.93
N PHE A 70 -19.52 -3.87 -13.01
CA PHE A 70 -19.74 -5.24 -13.46
C PHE A 70 -19.69 -6.28 -12.33
N GLY A 71 -19.70 -5.85 -11.06
CA GLY A 71 -19.68 -6.77 -9.91
C GLY A 71 -18.36 -7.54 -9.76
N HIS A 72 -17.24 -6.89 -10.13
CA HIS A 72 -15.89 -7.46 -10.08
C HIS A 72 -14.95 -6.64 -9.16
N ASP A 73 -15.52 -5.91 -8.22
CA ASP A 73 -14.82 -5.03 -7.28
C ASP A 73 -13.86 -5.78 -6.35
N ASP A 74 -14.07 -7.08 -6.14
CA ASP A 74 -13.20 -7.94 -5.34
C ASP A 74 -12.16 -8.72 -6.17
N ARG A 75 -12.25 -8.72 -7.51
CA ARG A 75 -11.36 -9.48 -8.39
C ARG A 75 -9.94 -8.92 -8.46
N ILE A 76 -9.80 -7.59 -8.46
CA ILE A 76 -8.49 -6.92 -8.49
C ILE A 76 -8.42 -5.92 -7.35
N VAL A 77 -7.65 -6.28 -6.32
CA VAL A 77 -7.54 -5.51 -5.08
C VAL A 77 -6.18 -4.82 -5.00
N PHE A 78 -6.21 -3.51 -4.78
CA PHE A 78 -5.02 -2.68 -4.59
C PHE A 78 -4.78 -2.46 -3.09
N GLU A 79 -3.69 -3.01 -2.56
CA GLU A 79 -3.31 -2.86 -1.16
C GLU A 79 -2.09 -1.96 -0.99
N ASN A 80 -2.30 -0.83 -0.31
CA ASN A 80 -1.22 0.11 -0.04
C ASN A 80 -0.41 -0.29 1.19
N LYS A 81 0.89 -0.48 1.04
CA LYS A 81 1.81 -0.68 2.17
C LYS A 81 1.90 0.55 3.08
N ALA A 82 1.60 1.74 2.58
CA ALA A 82 1.59 2.95 3.39
C ALA A 82 0.38 2.95 4.34
N ARG A 83 0.64 2.70 5.63
CA ARG A 83 -0.39 2.79 6.70
C ARG A 83 -1.04 4.17 6.83
N TYR A 84 -0.32 5.22 6.47
CA TYR A 84 -0.77 6.61 6.58
C TYR A 84 -0.51 7.36 5.27
N SER A 85 -1.47 8.16 4.83
CA SER A 85 -1.32 9.12 3.72
C SER A 85 -0.32 10.22 4.06
N LYS A 86 0.10 11.00 3.05
CA LYS A 86 1.00 12.15 3.27
C LYS A 86 0.37 13.20 4.20
N ALA A 87 -0.94 13.41 4.08
CA ALA A 87 -1.69 14.36 4.90
C ALA A 87 -1.76 13.89 6.35
N GLU A 88 -2.14 12.63 6.59
CA GLU A 88 -2.18 12.04 7.93
C GLU A 88 -0.80 12.05 8.58
N ARG A 89 0.28 11.70 7.85
CA ARG A 89 1.65 11.81 8.37
C ARG A 89 2.05 13.24 8.71
N LYS A 90 1.50 14.24 8.04
CA LYS A 90 1.77 15.65 8.37
C LYS A 90 1.08 16.00 9.69
N GLU A 91 -0.15 15.56 9.87
CA GLU A 91 -0.93 15.85 11.07
C GLU A 91 -0.40 15.10 12.29
N TYR A 92 -0.19 13.79 12.18
CA TYR A 92 0.40 12.99 13.26
C TYR A 92 1.77 13.51 13.68
N ARG A 93 2.60 14.03 12.76
CA ARG A 93 3.88 14.63 13.13
C ARG A 93 3.71 15.86 14.02
N LYS A 94 2.74 16.74 13.74
CA LYS A 94 2.47 17.89 14.61
C LYS A 94 2.05 17.44 16.00
N VAL A 95 1.16 16.45 16.09
CA VAL A 95 0.68 15.90 17.37
C VAL A 95 1.82 15.26 18.15
N VAL A 96 2.66 14.46 17.49
CA VAL A 96 3.85 13.85 18.10
C VAL A 96 4.80 14.92 18.65
N MET A 97 4.99 16.02 17.93
CA MET A 97 5.82 17.13 18.38
C MET A 97 5.21 17.86 19.57
N ASP A 98 3.91 18.13 19.55
CA ASP A 98 3.21 18.76 20.67
C ASP A 98 3.34 17.93 21.94
N LEU A 99 3.04 16.63 21.86
CA LEU A 99 3.20 15.70 22.98
C LEU A 99 4.65 15.65 23.49
N ARG A 100 5.63 15.65 22.58
CA ARG A 100 7.04 15.67 22.97
C ARG A 100 7.41 16.96 23.72
N ARG A 101 6.92 18.12 23.28
CA ARG A 101 7.13 19.40 23.99
C ARG A 101 6.46 19.44 25.35
N ARG A 102 5.33 18.74 25.49
CA ARG A 102 4.59 18.59 26.75
C ARG A 102 5.22 17.57 27.72
N GLY A 103 6.37 17.01 27.36
CA GLY A 103 7.17 16.14 28.24
C GLY A 103 6.92 14.64 28.09
N TYR A 104 6.00 14.23 27.20
CA TYR A 104 5.72 12.81 26.98
C TYR A 104 6.96 12.07 26.44
N SER A 105 7.17 10.86 26.94
CA SER A 105 8.17 9.94 26.44
C SER A 105 7.77 9.38 25.07
N VAL A 106 8.76 8.92 24.30
CA VAL A 106 8.52 8.29 23.00
C VAL A 106 7.63 7.04 23.12
N LYS A 107 7.71 6.34 24.25
CA LYS A 107 6.88 5.16 24.55
C LYS A 107 5.41 5.54 24.75
N GLU A 108 5.14 6.53 25.58
CA GLU A 108 3.77 7.02 25.81
C GLU A 108 3.13 7.54 24.51
N ILE A 109 3.89 8.30 23.71
CA ILE A 109 3.40 8.80 22.41
C ILE A 109 3.05 7.64 21.47
N SER A 110 3.88 6.60 21.43
CA SER A 110 3.65 5.41 20.61
C SER A 110 2.37 4.69 21.02
N GLU A 111 2.12 4.55 22.31
CA GLU A 111 0.94 3.89 22.87
C GLU A 111 -0.32 4.71 22.61
N CYS A 112 -0.31 6.01 22.96
CA CYS A 112 -1.45 6.91 22.79
C CYS A 112 -1.90 7.03 21.33
N LEU A 113 -0.96 7.08 20.39
CA LEU A 113 -1.27 7.26 18.97
C LEU A 113 -1.33 5.94 18.19
N SER A 114 -1.02 4.80 18.82
CA SER A 114 -0.87 3.50 18.14
C SER A 114 0.10 3.55 16.94
N ILE A 115 1.13 4.39 17.02
CA ILE A 115 2.15 4.57 15.98
C ILE A 115 3.43 3.84 16.43
N PRO A 116 4.04 2.98 15.59
CA PRO A 116 5.23 2.24 16.01
C PRO A 116 6.37 3.14 16.50
N LEU A 117 7.02 2.77 17.62
CA LEU A 117 8.17 3.47 18.21
C LEU A 117 9.19 3.97 17.18
N LYS A 118 9.61 3.09 16.27
CA LYS A 118 10.57 3.41 15.19
C LYS A 118 10.10 4.58 14.31
N THR A 119 8.80 4.69 14.07
CA THR A 119 8.22 5.80 13.29
C THR A 119 8.29 7.10 14.06
N ILE A 120 8.00 7.07 15.37
CA ILE A 120 8.11 8.24 16.25
C ILE A 120 9.54 8.75 16.31
N TYR A 121 10.51 7.87 16.59
CA TYR A 121 11.94 8.23 16.59
C TYR A 121 12.36 8.85 15.26
N ARG A 122 11.98 8.25 14.12
CA ARG A 122 12.33 8.78 12.79
C ARG A 122 11.75 10.18 12.57
N TRP A 123 10.53 10.44 13.02
CA TRP A 123 9.90 11.76 12.86
C TRP A 123 10.55 12.82 13.73
N LEU A 124 10.94 12.47 14.96
CA LEU A 124 11.66 13.38 15.86
C LEU A 124 13.09 13.65 15.37
N ALA A 125 13.79 12.64 14.85
CA ALA A 125 15.16 12.81 14.32
C ALA A 125 15.24 13.69 13.06
N SER A 126 14.17 13.74 12.26
CA SER A 126 14.10 14.60 11.06
C SER A 126 13.92 16.11 11.35
N GLN A 127 14.14 16.54 12.60
CA GLN A 127 13.99 17.92 13.07
C GLN A 127 15.29 18.54 13.59
N THR A 128 16.35 17.73 13.74
CA THR A 128 17.74 18.18 13.89
C THR A 128 18.37 18.39 12.53
#